data_AF-A0A2V5LM49-F1
#
_entry.id   AF-A0A2V5LM49-F1
#
_cell.length_a   1.000
_cell.length_b   1.000
_cell.length_c   1.000
_cell.angle_alpha   90.00
_cell.angle_beta   90.00
_cell.angle_gamma   90.00
#
_symmetry.space_group_name_H-M   'P 1'
#
loop_
_entity.id
_entity.type
_entity.pdbx_description
1 polymer ?
#
loop_
_entity_poly.entity_id
_entity_poly.type
_entity_poly.pdbx_seq_one_letter_code
_entity_poly.pdbx_strand_id
1 'polypeptide(L)'
;MKYAHACAVLLFVSVCFRLFAGTPETQIESVRSDFNPQRFDFAIESGYLLGAINAPAGYEIGAEFLTGRIRWGVVDSDTWLRGYHQFYVSAMGEPIFRGIENYYFGFNLGFRYNFVPRRSRFAPY
;
A
#
# COMPACT_ATOMS: atom_id res chain seq x y z
N MET A 1 19.05 -31.48 16.55
CA MET A 1 18.01 -31.23 15.53
C MET A 1 17.22 -29.92 15.69
N LYS A 2 17.17 -29.26 16.87
CA LYS A 2 16.43 -28.00 17.04
C LYS A 2 17.01 -26.79 16.27
N TYR A 3 18.33 -26.72 16.14
CA TYR A 3 19.02 -25.62 15.43
C TYR A 3 18.84 -25.65 13.91
N ALA A 4 18.58 -26.82 13.32
CA ALA A 4 18.37 -26.95 11.88
C ALA A 4 17.06 -26.29 11.43
N HIS A 5 16.00 -26.40 12.24
CA HIS A 5 14.73 -25.73 11.97
C HIS A 5 14.84 -24.21 12.10
N ALA A 6 15.59 -23.71 13.09
CA ALA A 6 15.83 -22.27 13.25
C ALA A 6 16.61 -21.69 12.05
N CYS A 7 17.62 -22.40 11.55
CA CYS A 7 18.35 -22.00 10.35
C CYS A 7 17.46 -21.98 9.10
N ALA A 8 16.57 -22.97 8.95
CA ALA A 8 15.64 -23.02 7.82
C ALA A 8 14.66 -21.83 7.84
N VAL A 9 14.13 -21.45 9.01
CA VAL A 9 13.26 -20.28 9.16
C VAL A 9 14.00 -18.98 8.82
N LEU A 10 15.24 -18.81 9.31
CA LEU A 10 16.06 -17.64 8.99
C LEU A 10 16.38 -17.52 7.49
N LEU A 11 16.67 -18.65 6.84
CA LEU A 11 16.91 -18.68 5.40
C LEU A 11 15.63 -18.34 4.63
N PHE A 12 14.48 -18.88 5.02
CA PHE A 12 13.20 -18.57 4.42
C PHE A 12 12.85 -17.08 4.54
N VAL A 13 13.01 -16.51 5.74
CA VAL A 13 12.78 -15.08 6.00
C VAL A 13 13.73 -14.20 5.17
N SER A 14 15.00 -14.58 5.05
CA SER A 14 15.99 -13.86 4.23
C SER A 14 15.63 -13.87 2.74
N VAL A 15 15.13 -15.00 2.22
CA VAL A 15 14.65 -15.10 0.83
C VAL A 15 13.41 -14.25 0.61
N CYS A 16 12.45 -14.26 1.54
CA CYS A 16 11.28 -13.39 1.48
C CYS A 16 11.70 -11.90 1.44
N PHE A 17 12.63 -11.47 2.32
CA PHE A 17 13.14 -10.10 2.26
C PHE A 17 13.75 -9.76 0.90
N ARG A 18 14.48 -10.68 0.25
CA ARG A 18 15.04 -10.42 -1.08
C ARG A 18 14.00 -10.36 -2.20
N LEU A 19 12.94 -11.18 -2.13
CA LEU A 19 11.86 -11.17 -3.10
C LEU A 19 10.99 -9.90 -3.00
N PHE A 20 10.84 -9.36 -1.79
CA PHE A 20 10.05 -8.15 -1.54
C PHE A 20 10.87 -6.85 -1.45
N ALA A 21 12.21 -6.92 -1.37
CA ALA A 21 13.07 -5.73 -1.28
C ALA A 21 13.18 -4.93 -2.59
N GLY A 22 12.59 -5.41 -3.68
CA GLY A 22 12.76 -4.84 -5.01
C GLY A 22 14.18 -5.05 -5.55
N THR A 23 14.31 -5.11 -6.87
CA THR A 23 15.63 -5.03 -7.51
C THR A 23 16.26 -3.67 -7.19
N PRO A 24 17.58 -3.56 -7.01
CA PRO A 24 18.22 -2.25 -7.04
C PRO A 24 17.90 -1.65 -8.41
N GLU A 25 17.03 -0.66 -8.45
CA GLU A 25 16.82 0.16 -9.63
C GLU A 25 18.22 0.56 -10.10
N THR A 26 18.54 0.16 -11.33
CA THR A 26 19.68 0.74 -12.03
C THR A 26 19.42 2.24 -11.98
N GLN A 27 20.29 2.99 -11.31
CA GLN A 27 20.28 4.45 -11.35
C GLN A 27 20.55 4.86 -12.80
N ILE A 28 19.51 4.78 -13.63
CA ILE A 28 19.30 5.82 -14.62
C ILE A 28 19.19 7.05 -13.74
N GLU A 29 20.14 7.97 -13.85
CA GLU A 29 19.93 9.32 -13.36
C GLU A 29 18.62 9.78 -13.99
N SER A 30 17.51 9.61 -13.27
CA SER A 30 16.33 10.41 -13.54
C SER A 30 16.89 11.81 -13.44
N VAL A 31 16.87 12.54 -14.55
CA VAL A 31 16.91 14.00 -14.50
C VAL A 31 15.95 14.35 -13.37
N ARG A 32 16.50 14.66 -12.19
CA ARG A 32 15.76 14.86 -10.94
C ARG A 32 15.22 16.28 -11.02
N SER A 33 14.45 16.50 -12.08
CA SER A 33 13.68 17.69 -12.35
C SER A 33 12.46 17.58 -11.46
N ASP A 34 12.38 18.51 -10.51
CA ASP A 34 11.16 19.24 -10.20
C ASP A 34 9.92 18.36 -10.06
N PHE A 35 9.73 17.83 -8.86
CA PHE A 35 8.41 17.46 -8.35
C PHE A 35 7.41 16.85 -9.35
N ASN A 36 7.68 15.65 -9.85
CA ASN A 36 6.82 14.97 -10.82
C ASN A 36 6.10 13.77 -10.18
N PRO A 37 4.96 13.96 -9.49
CA PRO A 37 4.19 12.85 -8.95
C PRO A 37 3.66 11.96 -10.07
N GLN A 38 3.64 10.65 -9.83
CA GLN A 38 3.13 9.67 -10.79
C GLN A 38 1.64 9.92 -11.07
N ARG A 39 1.30 10.21 -12.33
CA ARG A 39 -0.05 10.67 -12.74
C ARG A 39 -1.14 9.62 -12.58
N PHE A 40 -0.79 8.35 -12.74
CA PHE A 40 -1.71 7.22 -12.58
C PHE A 40 -1.02 6.11 -11.79
N ASP A 41 -1.75 5.53 -10.85
CA ASP A 41 -1.26 4.51 -9.94
C ASP A 41 -2.38 3.53 -9.61
N PHE A 42 -2.02 2.27 -9.45
CA PHE A 42 -2.95 1.18 -9.23
C PHE A 42 -2.32 0.15 -8.30
N ALA A 43 -3.08 -0.26 -7.29
CA ALA A 43 -2.66 -1.20 -6.28
C ALA A 43 -3.71 -2.30 -6.10
N ILE A 44 -3.23 -3.54 -5.97
CA ILE A 44 -4.01 -4.68 -5.51
C ILE A 44 -3.40 -5.09 -4.18
N GLU A 45 -4.20 -5.11 -3.13
CA GLU A 45 -3.75 -5.42 -1.78
C GLU A 45 -4.64 -6.53 -1.22
N SER A 46 -4.03 -7.53 -0.59
CA SER A 46 -4.74 -8.64 0.06
C SER A 46 -4.29 -8.73 1.52
N GLY A 47 -5.21 -9.02 2.43
CA GLY A 47 -4.94 -9.21 3.85
C GLY A 47 -5.71 -10.40 4.41
N TYR A 48 -5.18 -11.03 5.45
CA TYR A 48 -5.89 -12.07 6.19
C TYR A 48 -6.04 -11.63 7.63
N LEU A 49 -7.27 -11.49 8.09
CA LEU A 49 -7.60 -11.01 9.44
C LEU A 49 -8.11 -12.16 10.30
N LEU A 50 -7.47 -12.32 11.47
CA LEU A 50 -7.83 -13.28 12.50
C LEU A 50 -8.46 -12.53 13.69
N GLY A 51 -9.72 -12.80 13.99
CA GLY A 51 -10.42 -12.27 15.15
C GLY A 51 -9.92 -12.90 16.45
N ALA A 52 -9.05 -12.19 17.18
CA ALA A 52 -8.41 -12.71 18.40
C ALA A 52 -9.19 -12.46 19.70
N ILE A 53 -10.11 -11.47 19.75
CA ILE A 53 -10.79 -11.05 20.99
C ILE A 53 -12.30 -11.12 20.81
N ASN A 54 -12.97 -11.91 21.66
CA ASN A 54 -14.42 -11.99 21.80
C ASN A 54 -15.22 -12.35 20.53
N ALA A 55 -14.63 -13.14 19.62
CA ALA A 55 -15.35 -13.73 18.50
C ALA A 55 -15.97 -15.07 18.94
N PRO A 56 -17.30 -15.20 19.07
CA PRO A 56 -17.94 -16.41 19.61
C PRO A 56 -17.58 -17.70 18.85
N ALA A 57 -17.20 -17.56 17.58
CA ALA A 57 -16.82 -18.65 16.71
C ALA A 57 -15.37 -18.56 16.20
N GLY A 58 -14.57 -17.55 16.55
CA GLY A 58 -13.31 -17.23 15.86
C GLY A 58 -13.59 -16.68 14.46
N TYR A 59 -13.24 -15.42 14.19
CA TYR A 59 -13.56 -14.75 12.93
C TYR A 59 -12.36 -14.82 11.99
N GLU A 60 -12.57 -15.17 10.72
CA GLU A 60 -11.51 -15.28 9.71
C GLU A 60 -11.97 -14.60 8.42
N ILE A 61 -11.22 -13.58 7.97
CA ILE A 61 -11.58 -12.75 6.82
C ILE A 61 -10.37 -12.65 5.88
N GLY A 62 -10.59 -12.88 4.59
CA GLY A 62 -9.65 -12.48 3.54
C GLY A 62 -10.09 -11.12 3.02
N ALA A 63 -9.36 -10.05 3.28
CA ALA A 63 -9.69 -8.72 2.78
C ALA A 63 -8.91 -8.46 1.48
N GLU A 64 -9.62 -8.17 0.40
CA GLU A 64 -9.06 -7.85 -0.91
C GLU A 64 -9.41 -6.41 -1.28
N PHE A 65 -8.43 -5.65 -1.74
CA PHE A 65 -8.56 -4.24 -2.09
C PHE A 65 -8.03 -4.01 -3.50
N LEU A 66 -8.80 -3.25 -4.26
CA LEU A 66 -8.47 -2.79 -5.59
C LEU A 66 -8.51 -1.27 -5.60
N THR A 67 -7.36 -0.62 -5.70
CA THR A 67 -7.27 0.84 -5.60
C THR A 67 -6.66 1.45 -6.84
N GLY A 68 -7.39 2.37 -7.47
CA GLY A 68 -6.90 3.24 -8.55
C GLY A 68 -6.75 4.68 -8.08
N ARG A 69 -5.71 5.37 -8.54
CA ARG A 69 -5.39 6.74 -8.16
C ARG A 69 -4.96 7.54 -9.38
N ILE A 70 -5.45 8.78 -9.48
CA ILE A 70 -5.04 9.76 -10.49
C ILE A 70 -4.52 11.00 -9.77
N ARG A 71 -3.38 11.53 -10.22
CA ARG A 71 -2.71 12.72 -9.66
C ARG A 71 -2.49 13.77 -10.75
N TRP A 72 -2.84 15.02 -10.47
CA TRP A 72 -2.74 16.12 -11.45
C TRP A 72 -2.53 17.49 -10.79
N GLY A 73 -2.37 18.52 -11.62
CA GLY A 73 -2.33 19.92 -11.17
C GLY A 73 -1.17 20.17 -10.22
N VAL A 74 0.02 19.78 -10.63
CA VAL A 74 1.26 19.98 -9.86
C VAL A 74 1.50 21.47 -9.70
N VAL A 75 1.59 21.92 -8.45
CA VAL A 75 2.00 23.26 -8.07
C VAL A 75 3.41 23.15 -7.52
N ASP A 76 4.40 23.53 -8.31
CA ASP A 76 5.80 23.61 -7.87
C ASP A 76 6.17 25.07 -7.59
N SER A 77 5.95 25.49 -6.35
CA SER A 77 6.25 26.85 -5.88
C SER A 77 7.07 26.79 -4.59
N ASP A 78 7.77 27.88 -4.25
CA ASP A 78 8.50 27.97 -2.99
C ASP A 78 7.60 28.28 -1.77
N THR A 79 6.33 27.91 -1.86
CA THR A 79 5.34 28.23 -0.84
C THR A 79 4.85 26.97 -0.15
N TRP A 80 4.12 27.15 0.95
CA TRP A 80 3.44 26.07 1.67
C TRP A 80 2.35 25.38 0.82
N LEU A 81 1.92 26.00 -0.29
CA LEU A 81 0.95 25.45 -1.23
C LEU A 81 1.57 24.52 -2.27
N ARG A 82 2.86 24.20 -2.18
CA ARG A 82 3.48 23.22 -3.08
C ARG A 82 2.83 21.86 -2.92
N GLY A 83 2.36 21.26 -4.00
CA GLY A 83 1.55 20.05 -3.91
C GLY A 83 0.89 19.63 -5.22
N TYR A 84 -0.01 18.66 -5.14
CA TYR A 84 -0.79 18.19 -6.27
C TYR A 84 -2.16 17.67 -5.84
N HIS A 85 -3.11 17.66 -6.77
CA HIS A 85 -4.42 17.07 -6.57
C HIS A 85 -4.38 15.56 -6.79
N GLN A 86 -5.14 14.82 -5.99
CA GLN A 86 -5.31 13.39 -6.13
C GLN A 86 -6.77 13.01 -5.98
N PHE A 87 -7.22 12.15 -6.88
CA PHE A 87 -8.47 11.43 -6.76
C PHE A 87 -8.16 9.94 -6.66
N TYR A 88 -8.85 9.24 -5.78
CA TYR A 88 -8.74 7.80 -5.66
C TYR A 88 -10.10 7.14 -5.60
N VAL A 89 -10.14 5.94 -6.16
CA VAL A 89 -11.26 5.00 -6.07
C VAL A 89 -10.69 3.70 -5.55
N SER A 90 -11.32 3.14 -4.53
CA SER A 90 -10.96 1.83 -4.00
C SER A 90 -12.22 0.98 -3.88
N ALA A 91 -12.15 -0.25 -4.38
CA ALA A 91 -13.15 -1.28 -4.14
C ALA A 91 -12.55 -2.30 -3.18
N MET A 92 -13.33 -2.74 -2.20
CA MET A 92 -12.94 -3.78 -1.26
C MET A 92 -13.93 -4.94 -1.32
N GLY A 93 -13.40 -6.15 -1.26
CA GLY A 93 -14.17 -7.38 -1.10
C GLY A 93 -13.56 -8.18 0.03
N GLU A 94 -14.37 -8.56 1.02
CA GLU A 94 -13.93 -9.23 2.22
C GLU A 94 -14.70 -10.55 2.37
N PRO A 95 -14.27 -11.65 1.71
CA PRO A 95 -14.76 -12.99 2.03
C PRO A 95 -14.50 -13.35 3.48
N ILE A 96 -15.55 -13.82 4.15
CA ILE A 96 -15.49 -14.26 5.54
C ILE A 96 -15.49 -15.78 5.54
N PHE A 97 -14.33 -16.37 5.76
CA PHE A 97 -14.15 -17.82 5.78
C PHE A 97 -14.77 -18.45 7.02
N ARG A 98 -14.85 -17.68 8.11
CA ARG A 98 -15.43 -18.10 9.38
C ARG A 98 -16.01 -16.89 10.09
N GLY A 99 -17.32 -16.92 10.35
CA GLY A 99 -18.04 -15.79 10.92
C GLY A 99 -19.55 -16.00 10.89
N ILE A 100 -20.30 -14.99 11.33
CA ILE A 100 -21.78 -14.99 11.23
C ILE A 100 -22.27 -14.47 9.87
N GLU A 101 -21.41 -13.76 9.15
CA GLU A 101 -21.65 -13.26 7.80
C GLU A 101 -20.78 -14.00 6.80
N ASN A 102 -21.08 -13.83 5.52
CA ASN A 102 -20.39 -14.53 4.43
C ASN A 102 -19.44 -13.60 3.65
N TYR A 103 -19.78 -12.31 3.53
CA TYR A 103 -19.06 -11.40 2.66
C TYR A 103 -19.38 -9.94 2.98
N TYR A 104 -18.35 -9.07 2.95
CA TYR A 104 -18.54 -7.62 2.88
C TYR A 104 -17.96 -7.04 1.59
N PHE A 105 -18.64 -6.02 1.08
CA PHE A 105 -18.14 -5.21 -0.02
C PHE A 105 -18.13 -3.75 0.40
N GLY A 106 -17.20 -3.00 -0.13
CA GLY A 106 -17.14 -1.56 0.10
C GLY A 106 -16.54 -0.83 -1.08
N PHE A 107 -16.88 0.45 -1.17
CA PHE A 107 -16.32 1.36 -2.15
C PHE A 107 -15.94 2.65 -1.45
N ASN A 108 -14.69 3.07 -1.63
CA ASN A 108 -14.16 4.31 -1.11
C ASN A 108 -13.79 5.22 -2.27
N LEU A 109 -14.21 6.48 -2.16
CA LEU A 109 -13.94 7.53 -3.12
C LEU A 109 -13.38 8.71 -2.35
N GLY A 110 -12.30 9.31 -2.84
CA GLY A 110 -11.75 10.47 -2.17
C GLY A 110 -10.99 11.40 -3.08
N PHE A 111 -11.22 12.68 -2.86
CA PHE A 111 -10.47 13.76 -3.46
C PHE A 111 -9.64 14.44 -2.37
N ARG A 112 -8.37 14.69 -2.65
CA ARG A 112 -7.45 15.35 -1.71
C ARG A 112 -6.41 16.20 -2.42
N TYR A 113 -5.88 17.18 -1.70
CA TYR A 113 -4.68 17.91 -2.08
C TYR A 113 -3.51 17.43 -1.23
N ASN A 114 -2.45 16.96 -1.87
CA ASN A 114 -1.25 16.50 -1.19
C ASN A 114 -0.23 17.63 -1.14
N PHE A 115 -0.01 18.19 0.06
CA PHE A 115 1.05 19.16 0.29
C PHE A 115 2.41 18.45 0.37
N VAL A 116 3.40 18.97 -0.35
CA VAL A 116 4.74 18.40 -0.39
C VAL A 116 5.78 19.50 -0.15
N PRO A 117 6.42 19.52 1.03
CA PRO A 117 7.49 20.48 1.33
C PRO A 117 8.66 20.35 0.33
N ARG A 118 9.29 21.48 -0.01
CA ARG A 118 10.39 21.57 -1.02
C ARG A 118 11.63 20.70 -0.72
N ARG A 119 11.78 20.25 0.54
CA ARG A 119 12.87 19.36 0.97
C ARG A 119 12.40 17.96 1.36
N SER A 120 11.11 17.66 1.21
CA SER A 120 10.61 16.32 1.48
C SER A 120 11.13 15.36 0.41
N ARG A 121 11.74 14.26 0.85
CA ARG A 121 12.06 13.12 -0.01
C ARG A 121 10.89 12.15 -0.15
N PHE A 122 9.84 12.37 0.63
CA PHE A 122 8.64 11.55 0.64
C PHE A 122 7.49 12.36 0.05
N ALA A 123 6.95 11.89 -1.08
CA ALA A 123 5.65 12.32 -1.56
C ALA A 123 4.58 11.45 -0.86
N PRO A 124 3.53 12.03 -0.27
CA PRO A 124 2.44 11.26 0.33
C PRO A 124 1.79 10.34 -0.70
N TYR A 125 1.45 9.11 -0.30
CA TYR A 125 0.88 8.06 -1.16
C TYR A 125 -0.63 8.13 -1.26
#